data_AF-A0A7G9BNA0-F1
#
_entry.id   AF-A0A7G9BNA0-F1
#
_cell.length_a   1.000
_cell.length_b   1.000
_cell.length_c   1.000
_cell.angle_alpha   90.00
_cell.angle_beta   90.00
_cell.angle_gamma   90.00
#
_symmetry.space_group_name_H-M   'P 1'
#
loop_
_entity.id
_entity.type
_entity.pdbx_description
1 polymer ?
#
loop_
_entity_poly.entity_id
_entity_poly.type
_entity_poly.pdbx_seq_one_letter_code
_entity_poly.pdbx_strand_id
1 'polypeptide(L)'
;MNRFKSIFAGLVGLSVVMLFYYLLKPIEITKENSIEVQSVVWKVNEGGLGDYIVELQGRSGMYFISKIHSQHLNIDSLSKTLTGQQVSVSYLKPKALTNFGPMIGKKQITKLMVDNMVVFSAL
;
A
#
# COMPACT_ATOMS: atom_id res chain seq x y z
N MET A 1 44.78 -16.54 17.60
CA MET A 1 43.37 -16.99 17.46
C MET A 1 42.32 -15.86 17.56
N ASN A 2 42.63 -14.69 18.15
CA ASN A 2 41.63 -13.63 18.38
C ASN A 2 41.33 -12.72 17.17
N ARG A 3 42.30 -12.50 16.26
CA ARG A 3 42.09 -11.64 15.09
C ARG A 3 41.12 -12.24 14.06
N PHE A 4 41.17 -13.55 13.85
CA PHE A 4 40.27 -14.24 12.92
C PHE A 4 38.81 -14.20 13.42
N LYS A 5 38.59 -14.39 14.72
CA LYS A 5 37.28 -14.26 15.37
C LYS A 5 36.73 -12.83 15.28
N SER A 6 37.58 -11.82 15.43
CA SER A 6 37.19 -10.41 15.31
C SER A 6 36.80 -10.02 13.88
N ILE A 7 37.53 -10.52 12.87
CA ILE A 7 37.20 -10.27 11.45
C ILE A 7 35.90 -10.98 11.07
N PHE A 8 35.72 -12.23 11.52
CA PHE A 8 34.50 -12.98 11.30
C PHE A 8 33.28 -12.31 11.95
N ALA A 9 33.41 -11.87 13.20
CA ALA A 9 32.36 -11.11 13.89
C ALA A 9 32.02 -9.80 13.17
N GLY A 10 33.02 -9.09 12.63
CA GLY A 10 32.81 -7.88 11.83
C GLY A 10 32.05 -8.16 10.53
N LEU A 11 32.39 -9.23 9.80
CA LEU A 11 31.68 -9.65 8.59
C LEU A 11 30.23 -10.04 8.86
N VAL A 12 29.98 -10.76 9.96
CA VAL A 12 28.62 -11.11 10.40
C VAL A 12 27.83 -9.86 10.78
N GLY A 13 28.45 -8.91 11.49
CA GLY A 13 27.81 -7.64 11.81
C GLY A 13 27.41 -6.86 10.55
N LEU A 14 28.30 -6.79 9.56
CA LEU A 14 28.05 -6.08 8.31
C LEU A 14 26.96 -6.73 7.44
N SER A 15 26.91 -8.07 7.41
CA SER A 15 25.84 -8.78 6.70
C SER A 15 24.46 -8.56 7.34
N VAL A 16 24.39 -8.49 8.67
CA VAL A 16 23.16 -8.16 9.41
C VAL A 16 22.70 -6.73 9.09
N VAL A 17 23.62 -5.76 9.04
CA VAL A 17 23.28 -4.37 8.65
C VAL A 17 22.76 -4.30 7.22
N MET A 18 23.42 -4.99 6.27
CA MET A 18 22.93 -5.07 4.88
C MET A 18 21.54 -5.72 4.80
N LEU A 19 21.31 -6.80 5.56
CA LEU A 19 20.01 -7.46 5.62
C LEU A 19 18.92 -6.49 6.08
N PHE A 20 19.15 -5.75 7.17
CA PHE A 20 18.19 -4.75 7.65
C PHE A 20 17.96 -3.62 6.65
N TYR A 21 19.01 -3.14 5.97
CA TYR A 21 18.87 -2.12 4.94
C TYR A 21 17.92 -2.57 3.81
N TYR A 22 18.05 -3.80 3.34
CA TYR A 22 17.15 -4.35 2.31
C TYR A 22 15.71 -4.57 2.82
N LEU A 23 15.56 -5.05 4.06
CA LEU A 23 14.25 -5.30 4.67
C LEU A 23 13.47 -4.01 4.97
N LEU A 24 14.17 -2.93 5.32
CA LEU A 24 13.60 -1.65 5.73
C LEU A 24 13.48 -0.62 4.59
N LYS A 25 14.07 -0.86 3.40
CA LYS A 25 13.93 0.04 2.26
C LYS A 25 12.44 0.26 1.95
N PRO A 26 11.95 1.50 1.77
CA PRO A 26 10.56 1.74 1.36
C PRO A 26 10.26 1.09 0.02
N ILE A 27 8.99 0.75 -0.22
CA ILE A 27 8.54 0.26 -1.53
C ILE A 27 8.28 1.48 -2.41
N GLU A 28 8.88 1.49 -3.60
CA GLU A 28 8.60 2.50 -4.61
C GLU A 28 7.22 2.21 -5.23
N ILE A 29 6.40 3.25 -5.37
CA ILE A 29 5.08 3.17 -6.00
C ILE A 29 5.31 3.03 -7.50
N THR A 30 5.28 1.81 -8.02
CA THR A 30 5.39 1.50 -9.46
C THR A 30 4.33 0.49 -9.88
N LYS A 31 4.07 0.37 -11.19
CA LYS A 31 3.10 -0.62 -11.71
C LYS A 31 3.50 -2.06 -11.35
N GLU A 32 4.79 -2.37 -11.42
CA GLU A 32 5.36 -3.69 -11.15
C GLU A 32 5.16 -4.12 -9.69
N ASN A 33 5.11 -3.13 -8.79
CA ASN A 33 4.89 -3.33 -7.36
C ASN A 33 3.42 -3.21 -6.94
N SER A 34 2.48 -3.24 -7.89
CA SER A 34 1.04 -3.18 -7.62
C SER A 34 0.32 -4.50 -7.91
N ILE A 35 -0.77 -4.74 -7.19
CA ILE A 35 -1.73 -5.83 -7.42
C ILE A 35 -3.04 -5.20 -7.86
N GLU A 36 -3.60 -5.67 -8.95
CA GLU A 36 -4.91 -5.24 -9.43
C GLU A 36 -6.02 -6.17 -8.91
N VAL A 37 -7.11 -5.58 -8.45
CA VAL A 37 -8.34 -6.30 -8.06
C VAL A 37 -9.56 -5.59 -8.63
N GLN A 38 -10.49 -6.38 -9.12
CA GLN A 38 -11.82 -5.91 -9.50
C GLN A 38 -12.80 -6.21 -8.36
N SER A 39 -13.60 -5.22 -8.00
CA SER A 39 -14.64 -5.32 -6.96
C SER A 39 -15.62 -4.16 -7.05
N VAL A 40 -16.73 -4.25 -6.33
CA VAL A 40 -17.69 -3.15 -6.17
C VAL A 40 -17.30 -2.33 -4.95
N VAL A 41 -17.32 -1.00 -5.06
CA VAL A 41 -17.12 -0.14 -3.89
C VAL A 41 -18.36 -0.17 -3.02
N TRP A 42 -18.22 -0.65 -1.79
CA TRP A 42 -19.28 -0.66 -0.79
C TRP A 42 -19.47 0.72 -0.17
N LYS A 43 -18.37 1.38 0.20
CA LYS A 43 -18.40 2.68 0.88
C LYS A 43 -17.07 3.41 0.70
N VAL A 44 -17.12 4.74 0.70
CA VAL A 44 -15.93 5.59 0.78
C VAL A 44 -16.06 6.45 2.04
N ASN A 45 -15.02 6.49 2.87
CA ASN A 45 -14.99 7.27 4.12
C ASN A 45 -13.68 8.06 4.23
N GLU A 46 -13.70 9.15 4.97
CA GLU A 46 -12.48 9.79 5.45
C GLU A 46 -11.97 9.08 6.71
N GLY A 47 -10.70 8.66 6.68
CA GLY A 47 -9.98 8.09 7.81
C GLY A 47 -9.35 9.18 8.68
N GLY A 48 -8.99 8.83 9.93
CA GLY A 48 -8.62 9.82 10.95
C GLY A 48 -7.37 10.68 10.68
N LEU A 49 -6.54 10.34 9.70
CA LEU A 49 -5.37 11.13 9.29
C LEU A 49 -5.59 11.90 7.97
N GLY A 50 -6.82 11.98 7.47
CA GLY A 50 -7.16 12.55 6.15
C GLY A 50 -6.85 11.60 4.99
N ASP A 51 -6.67 10.31 5.29
CA ASP A 51 -6.61 9.26 4.28
C ASP A 51 -8.03 8.91 3.83
N TYR A 52 -8.23 8.60 2.55
CA TYR A 52 -9.53 8.15 2.07
C TYR A 52 -9.60 6.63 2.07
N ILE A 53 -10.54 6.06 2.80
CA ILE A 53 -10.76 4.62 2.92
C ILE A 53 -11.82 4.21 1.89
N VAL A 54 -11.48 3.23 1.06
CA VAL A 54 -12.38 2.63 0.07
C VAL A 54 -12.68 1.20 0.52
N GLU A 55 -13.92 0.95 0.92
CA GLU A 55 -14.37 -0.38 1.30
C GLU A 55 -14.84 -1.12 0.05
N LEU A 56 -14.29 -2.31 -0.18
CA LEU A 56 -14.59 -3.14 -1.35
C LEU A 56 -15.44 -4.34 -0.95
N GLN A 57 -16.53 -4.58 -1.69
CA GLN A 57 -17.47 -5.65 -1.40
C GLN A 57 -16.80 -7.03 -1.52
N GLY A 58 -16.92 -7.85 -0.47
CA GLY A 58 -16.36 -9.21 -0.43
C GLY A 58 -14.83 -9.27 -0.38
N ARG A 59 -14.14 -8.16 -0.09
CA ARG A 59 -12.69 -8.11 0.06
C ARG A 59 -12.31 -7.76 1.49
N SER A 60 -11.34 -8.49 2.03
CA SER A 60 -10.76 -8.20 3.33
C SER A 60 -9.60 -7.20 3.22
N GLY A 61 -9.42 -6.44 4.31
CA GLY A 61 -8.38 -5.42 4.42
C GLY A 61 -8.91 -4.01 4.22
N MET A 62 -8.09 -3.03 4.60
CA MET A 62 -8.41 -1.61 4.50
C MET A 62 -7.70 -1.05 3.27
N TYR A 63 -8.46 -0.75 2.22
CA TYR A 63 -7.91 -0.08 1.05
C TYR A 63 -7.98 1.42 1.27
N PHE A 64 -6.86 2.12 1.09
CA PHE A 64 -6.80 3.55 1.37
C PHE A 64 -5.99 4.32 0.35
N ILE A 65 -6.39 5.56 0.09
CA ILE A 65 -5.63 6.57 -0.63
C ILE A 65 -5.00 7.49 0.42
N SER A 66 -3.68 7.55 0.46
CA SER A 66 -2.97 8.39 1.43
C SER A 66 -3.22 9.87 1.20
N LYS A 67 -3.29 10.67 2.27
CA LYS A 67 -3.46 12.13 2.21
C LYS A 67 -2.51 12.86 1.23
N ILE A 68 -1.26 12.41 1.16
CA ILE A 68 -0.23 13.03 0.29
C ILE A 68 -0.65 13.00 -1.19
N HIS A 69 -1.34 11.93 -1.61
CA HIS A 69 -1.79 11.76 -2.99
C HIS A 69 -3.23 12.27 -3.19
N SER A 70 -3.87 12.82 -2.16
CA SER A 70 -5.30 13.12 -2.15
C SER A 70 -5.63 14.62 -2.22
N GLN A 71 -4.60 15.49 -2.32
CA GLN A 71 -4.71 16.95 -2.24
C GLN A 71 -5.68 17.61 -3.23
N HIS A 72 -6.00 16.94 -4.35
CA HIS A 72 -6.91 17.43 -5.38
C HIS A 72 -8.21 16.62 -5.50
N LEU A 73 -8.40 15.62 -4.63
CA LEU A 73 -9.58 14.77 -4.65
C LEU A 73 -10.62 15.32 -3.68
N ASN A 74 -11.80 15.64 -4.21
CA ASN A 74 -12.98 15.92 -3.40
C ASN A 74 -13.64 14.58 -3.02
N ILE A 75 -13.64 14.27 -1.71
CA ILE A 75 -14.14 13.02 -1.17
C ILE A 75 -15.64 12.81 -1.39
N ASP A 76 -16.45 13.87 -1.34
CA ASP A 76 -17.89 13.78 -1.53
C ASP A 76 -18.22 13.42 -2.97
N SER A 77 -17.50 14.05 -3.92
CA SER A 77 -17.61 13.71 -5.34
C SER A 77 -17.13 12.28 -5.59
N LEU A 78 -16.00 11.89 -5.01
CA LEU A 78 -15.45 10.55 -5.16
C LEU A 78 -16.39 9.48 -4.59
N SER A 79 -16.95 9.70 -3.40
CA SER A 79 -17.89 8.80 -2.76
C SER A 79 -19.15 8.62 -3.62
N LYS A 80 -19.70 9.69 -4.18
CA LYS A 80 -20.88 9.62 -5.06
C LYS A 80 -20.59 8.87 -6.36
N THR A 81 -19.42 9.10 -6.96
CA THR A 81 -19.04 8.45 -8.22
C THR A 81 -18.70 6.98 -8.02
N LEU A 82 -18.06 6.62 -6.90
CA LEU A 82 -17.54 5.26 -6.72
C LEU A 82 -18.53 4.31 -6.05
N THR A 83 -19.34 4.77 -5.10
CA THR A 83 -20.19 3.88 -4.30
C THR A 83 -21.18 3.11 -5.19
N GLY A 84 -21.19 1.79 -5.06
CA GLY A 84 -22.00 0.88 -5.86
C GLY A 84 -21.46 0.60 -7.27
N GLN A 85 -20.37 1.25 -7.69
CA GLN A 85 -19.75 1.00 -9.00
C GLN A 85 -18.76 -0.16 -8.95
N GLN A 86 -18.66 -0.89 -10.05
CA GLN A 86 -17.59 -1.83 -10.29
C GLN A 86 -16.31 -1.07 -10.64
N VAL A 87 -15.27 -1.28 -9.85
CA VAL A 87 -13.98 -0.61 -9.99
C VAL A 87 -12.85 -1.61 -10.21
N SER A 88 -11.83 -1.18 -10.93
CA SER A 88 -10.52 -1.79 -10.87
C SER A 88 -9.62 -0.99 -9.94
N VAL A 89 -9.11 -1.63 -8.90
CA VAL A 89 -8.25 -1.04 -7.87
C VAL A 89 -6.88 -1.68 -7.95
N SER A 90 -5.86 -0.89 -8.22
CA SER A 90 -4.47 -1.29 -8.04
C SER A 90 -3.99 -0.84 -6.66
N TYR A 91 -3.38 -1.73 -5.89
CA TYR A 91 -2.81 -1.42 -4.59
C TYR A 91 -1.39 -1.97 -4.44
N LEU A 92 -0.60 -1.37 -3.56
CA LEU A 92 0.80 -1.73 -3.36
C LEU A 92 0.94 -3.16 -2.80
N LYS A 93 1.85 -3.95 -3.37
CA LYS A 93 2.15 -5.30 -2.90
C LYS A 93 2.62 -5.26 -1.44
N PRO A 94 2.06 -6.09 -0.55
CA PRO A 94 2.59 -6.24 0.79
C PRO A 94 4.01 -6.82 0.73
N LYS A 95 4.94 -6.25 1.51
CA LYS A 95 6.28 -6.82 1.74
C LYS A 95 6.21 -7.94 2.78
N ALA A 96 7.23 -8.81 2.80
CA ALA A 96 7.33 -9.91 3.77
C ALA A 96 7.15 -9.44 5.23
N LEU A 97 7.64 -8.24 5.59
CA LEU A 97 7.45 -7.68 6.93
C LEU A 97 6.08 -7.07 7.20
N THR A 98 5.30 -6.67 6.18
CA THR A 98 3.96 -6.09 6.40
C THR A 98 2.94 -7.10 6.94
N ASN A 99 3.25 -8.40 6.88
CA ASN A 99 2.43 -9.46 7.48
C ASN A 99 2.56 -9.54 9.02
N PHE A 100 3.53 -8.84 9.63
CA PHE A 100 3.68 -8.77 11.09
C PHE A 100 2.94 -7.57 11.72
N GLY A 101 2.18 -6.81 10.92
CA GLY A 101 1.37 -5.68 11.38
C GLY A 101 -0.01 -6.10 11.93
N PRO A 102 -0.82 -5.14 12.41
CA PRO A 102 -2.16 -5.41 12.93
C PRO A 102 -3.02 -6.19 11.93
N MET A 103 -3.90 -7.05 12.46
CA MET A 103 -4.71 -8.06 11.75
C MET A 103 -5.48 -7.54 10.51
N ILE A 104 -5.76 -6.23 10.44
CA ILE A 104 -6.38 -5.59 9.27
C ILE A 104 -5.27 -5.15 8.32
N GLY A 105 -5.00 -5.98 7.31
CA GLY A 105 -4.01 -5.66 6.27
C GLY A 105 -4.35 -4.35 5.57
N LYS A 106 -3.51 -3.33 5.76
CA LYS A 106 -3.61 -2.03 5.09
C LYS A 106 -3.08 -2.15 3.66
N LYS A 107 -3.85 -1.67 2.69
CA LYS A 107 -3.54 -1.74 1.26
C LYS A 107 -3.61 -0.34 0.68
N GLN A 108 -2.45 0.23 0.38
CA GLN A 108 -2.40 1.56 -0.23
C GLN A 108 -2.79 1.46 -1.70
N ILE A 109 -3.86 2.15 -2.08
CA ILE A 109 -4.31 2.26 -3.47
C ILE A 109 -3.29 3.12 -4.23
N THR A 110 -2.84 2.61 -5.37
CA THR A 110 -1.93 3.30 -6.30
C THR A 110 -2.66 3.75 -7.55
N LYS A 111 -3.77 3.09 -7.90
CA LYS A 111 -4.61 3.45 -9.04
C LYS A 111 -6.04 3.00 -8.81
N LEU A 112 -7.02 3.79 -9.24
CA LEU A 112 -8.43 3.43 -9.22
C LEU A 112 -9.10 3.80 -10.54
N MET A 113 -9.84 2.86 -11.10
CA MET A 113 -10.51 2.99 -12.39
C MET A 113 -11.99 2.60 -12.30
N VAL A 114 -12.83 3.35 -13.01
CA VAL A 114 -14.26 3.09 -13.24
C VAL A 114 -14.46 3.09 -14.76
N ASP A 115 -15.08 2.06 -15.33
CA ASP A 115 -15.38 1.99 -16.78
C ASP A 115 -14.19 2.37 -17.68
N ASN A 116 -13.00 1.83 -17.38
CA ASN A 116 -11.73 2.13 -18.04
C ASN A 116 -11.22 3.59 -17.93
N MET A 117 -11.91 4.46 -17.19
CA MET A 117 -11.44 5.82 -16.87
C MET A 117 -10.66 5.82 -15.55
N VAL A 118 -9.52 6.51 -15.53
CA VAL A 118 -8.71 6.66 -14.32
C VAL A 118 -9.31 7.75 -13.45
N VAL A 119 -9.83 7.38 -12.29
CA VAL A 119 -10.39 8.31 -11.30
C VAL A 119 -9.32 8.74 -10.30
N PHE A 120 -8.31 7.90 -10.08
CA PHE A 120 -7.17 8.21 -9.23
C PHE A 120 -5.90 7.50 -9.69
N SER A 121 -4.75 8.18 -9.60
CA SER A 121 -3.41 7.63 -9.81
C SER A 121 -2.44 8.29 -8.82
N ALA A 122 -1.64 7.48 -8.12
CA ALA A 122 -0.49 7.91 -7.34
C ALA A 122 0.84 7.75 -8.09
N LEU A 123 0.79 7.22 -9.32
CA LEU A 123 1.89 7.17 -10.29
C LEU A 123 1.95 8.45 -11.10
#